data_AF-A0A1S4CNX7-F1
#
_entry.id   AF-A0A1S4CNX7-F1
#
_cell.length_a   1.000
_cell.length_b   1.000
_cell.length_c   1.000
_cell.angle_alpha   90.00
_cell.angle_beta   90.00
_cell.angle_gamma   90.00
#
_symmetry.space_group_name_H-M   'P 1'
#
loop_
_entity.id
_entity.type
_entity.pdbx_description
1 polymer ?
#
loop_
_entity_poly.entity_id
_entity_poly.type
_entity_poly.pdbx_seq_one_letter_code
_entity_poly.pdbx_strand_id
1 'polypeptide(L)'
;MSFKLAKNAVSHTNIQSCFPKQDLKGQTVAIVGLGKSGTAATKLALARGASVLAIDQNENLRPIFKQNVCLDEHNADLKTVFGNFDNEILKEADIVVVSPGVPLEKYGLFSMLCSGKQVLSELDFAAQVIPSCTKILAVTGTNGKSTVATFAGQMLNCLGFETFVGGNLGVPLSEAAFQCLTWSHQRPLQVAVVEVSSYQLEIPPKYFCPSVAVILNLTPDHLERHQTMRNYAATKCRIFSHMRGQKIGILPLGNQYLDEAIMDHANGVNLAWIGARPGVSVDVEAKIADLKLPTIRCISQLKLGELKAVGNHNYTNAAVAALSVIGLDIEIDANALSSTISKLRTLPHRMQVVRVDNDEITWVDDSKATNVEATYSGLIGFEQKSVLLLGGLAKEVKTKASNGFEQLVEPLQHHRAVITEQ
;
A
#
# COMPACT_ATOMS: atom_id res chain seq x y z
N MET A 1 23.95 52.51 -21.79
CA MET A 1 22.56 52.44 -22.31
C MET A 1 22.01 51.06 -21.96
N SER A 2 21.09 51.02 -21.01
CA SER A 2 20.60 49.81 -20.36
C SER A 2 19.68 48.98 -21.27
N PHE A 3 19.97 47.69 -21.41
CA PHE A 3 19.08 46.71 -22.04
C PHE A 3 17.92 46.38 -21.10
N LYS A 4 16.69 46.65 -21.55
CA LYS A 4 15.45 46.22 -20.89
C LYS A 4 15.14 44.78 -21.30
N LEU A 5 15.12 43.88 -20.32
CA LEU A 5 14.58 42.52 -20.43
C LEU A 5 13.05 42.58 -20.53
N ALA A 6 12.49 42.03 -21.61
CA ALA A 6 11.05 41.78 -21.72
C ALA A 6 10.68 40.59 -20.83
N LYS A 7 9.85 40.84 -19.81
CA LYS A 7 9.21 39.78 -19.01
C LYS A 7 8.06 39.20 -19.82
N ASN A 8 8.20 37.97 -20.29
CA ASN A 8 7.06 37.19 -20.78
C ASN A 8 6.17 36.83 -19.57
N ALA A 9 4.95 37.34 -19.59
CA ALA A 9 3.91 37.02 -18.62
C ALA A 9 3.48 35.56 -18.81
N VAL A 10 3.67 34.74 -17.77
CA VAL A 10 3.06 33.41 -17.68
C VAL A 10 1.57 33.62 -17.45
N SER A 11 0.75 33.24 -18.43
CA SER A 11 -0.70 33.22 -18.28
C SER A 11 -1.07 32.15 -17.24
N HIS A 12 -1.52 32.58 -16.07
CA HIS A 12 -2.14 31.71 -15.08
C HIS A 12 -3.49 31.23 -15.64
N THR A 13 -3.49 30.09 -16.33
CA THR A 13 -4.72 29.32 -16.55
C THR A 13 -5.17 28.77 -15.22
N ASN A 14 -6.26 29.32 -14.67
CA ASN A 14 -6.95 28.76 -13.51
C ASN A 14 -7.39 27.33 -13.83
N ILE A 15 -6.68 26.35 -13.28
CA ILE A 15 -7.14 24.96 -13.24
C ILE A 15 -8.24 24.93 -12.17
N GLN A 16 -9.50 25.04 -12.59
CA GLN A 16 -10.63 24.70 -11.71
C GLN A 16 -10.51 23.21 -11.38
N SER A 17 -10.28 22.87 -10.11
CA SER A 17 -10.30 21.49 -9.66
C SER A 17 -11.73 20.94 -9.81
N CYS A 18 -11.92 19.95 -10.68
CA CYS A 18 -13.21 19.31 -10.96
C CYS A 18 -13.69 18.39 -9.81
N PHE A 19 -13.45 18.73 -8.54
CA PHE A 19 -14.06 17.98 -7.43
C PHE A 19 -15.45 18.52 -7.17
N PRO A 20 -16.50 17.68 -7.26
CA PRO A 20 -17.82 18.13 -6.87
C PRO A 20 -17.83 18.30 -5.35
N LYS A 21 -17.83 19.56 -4.89
CA LYS A 21 -18.03 19.88 -3.48
C LYS A 21 -19.40 19.36 -3.06
N GLN A 22 -19.42 18.54 -2.01
CA GLN A 22 -20.63 17.97 -1.41
C GLN A 22 -21.49 17.09 -2.35
N ASP A 23 -20.85 16.21 -3.14
CA ASP A 23 -21.52 15.32 -4.08
C ASP A 23 -22.40 14.22 -3.46
N LEU A 24 -22.26 13.98 -2.15
CA LEU A 24 -23.08 13.02 -1.41
C LEU A 24 -24.19 13.69 -0.58
N LYS A 25 -24.49 14.97 -0.82
CA LYS A 25 -25.57 15.66 -0.11
C LYS A 25 -26.91 14.95 -0.30
N GLY A 26 -27.56 14.62 0.82
CA GLY A 26 -28.83 13.89 0.85
C GLY A 26 -28.68 12.36 0.74
N GLN A 27 -27.44 11.85 0.65
CA GLN A 27 -27.17 10.42 0.71
C GLN A 27 -26.71 10.01 2.11
N THR A 28 -27.03 8.77 2.48
CA THR A 28 -26.56 8.13 3.71
C THR A 28 -25.38 7.20 3.42
N VAL A 29 -24.27 7.40 4.13
CA VAL A 29 -23.09 6.54 4.05
C VAL A 29 -22.91 5.79 5.37
N ALA A 30 -23.00 4.46 5.33
CA ALA A 30 -22.64 3.63 6.48
C ALA A 30 -21.15 3.28 6.45
N ILE A 31 -20.43 3.52 7.54
CA ILE A 31 -19.02 3.15 7.71
C ILE A 31 -18.93 2.00 8.71
N VAL A 32 -18.43 0.85 8.26
CA VAL A 32 -18.32 -0.37 9.08
C VAL A 32 -16.88 -0.58 9.52
N GLY A 33 -16.65 -0.54 10.83
CA GLY A 33 -15.34 -0.57 11.49
C GLY A 33 -14.72 0.82 11.53
N LEU A 34 -14.37 1.27 12.72
CA LEU A 34 -13.93 2.63 13.06
C LEU A 34 -12.48 2.70 13.55
N GLY A 35 -11.63 1.78 13.06
CA GLY A 35 -10.19 1.92 13.12
C GLY A 35 -9.70 3.14 12.32
N LYS A 36 -8.39 3.21 12.02
CA LYS A 36 -7.79 4.33 11.27
C LYS A 36 -8.48 4.60 9.93
N SER A 37 -8.67 3.55 9.13
CA SER A 37 -9.32 3.61 7.81
C SER A 37 -10.76 4.10 7.90
N GLY A 38 -11.58 3.51 8.77
CA GLY A 38 -12.97 3.92 8.96
C GLY A 38 -13.11 5.34 9.45
N THR A 39 -12.28 5.75 10.41
CA THR A 39 -12.27 7.15 10.89
C THR A 39 -11.96 8.13 9.75
N ALA A 40 -10.99 7.83 8.89
CA ALA A 40 -10.68 8.67 7.73
C ALA A 40 -11.81 8.67 6.70
N ALA A 41 -12.44 7.52 6.44
CA ALA A 41 -13.59 7.41 5.55
C ALA A 41 -14.81 8.19 6.06
N THR A 42 -15.07 8.19 7.38
CA THR A 42 -16.12 9.01 8.02
C THR A 42 -15.88 10.50 7.77
N LYS A 43 -14.65 10.98 8.01
CA LYS A 43 -14.29 12.38 7.74
C LYS A 43 -14.50 12.75 6.27
N LEU A 44 -14.07 11.88 5.36
CA LEU A 44 -14.24 12.08 3.92
C LEU A 44 -15.72 12.13 3.52
N ALA A 45 -16.56 11.23 4.05
CA ALA A 45 -17.98 11.20 3.77
C ALA A 45 -18.70 12.48 4.26
N LEU A 46 -18.38 12.95 5.47
CA LEU A 46 -18.91 14.21 6.01
C LEU A 46 -18.47 15.41 5.15
N ALA A 47 -17.21 15.45 4.70
CA ALA A 47 -16.72 16.51 3.81
C ALA A 47 -17.41 16.53 2.44
N ARG A 48 -17.88 15.36 1.99
CA ARG A 48 -18.71 15.18 0.79
C ARG A 48 -20.20 15.44 1.04
N GLY A 49 -20.57 15.89 2.24
CA GLY A 49 -21.94 16.30 2.58
C GLY A 49 -22.91 15.15 2.87
N ALA A 50 -22.41 13.93 3.06
CA ALA A 50 -23.25 12.78 3.41
C ALA A 50 -23.73 12.84 4.86
N SER A 51 -24.90 12.27 5.12
CA SER A 51 -25.26 11.82 6.47
C SER A 51 -24.58 10.47 6.74
N VAL A 52 -23.83 10.36 7.83
CA VAL A 52 -22.96 9.22 8.11
C VAL A 52 -23.46 8.40 9.28
N LEU A 53 -23.53 7.09 9.07
CA LEU A 53 -23.76 6.08 10.10
C LEU A 53 -22.47 5.32 10.35
N ALA A 54 -21.76 5.65 11.43
CA ALA A 54 -20.50 5.03 11.82
C ALA A 54 -20.71 3.89 12.80
N ILE A 55 -20.25 2.69 12.48
CA ILE A 55 -20.55 1.48 13.25
C ILE A 55 -19.28 0.70 13.59
N ASP A 56 -19.14 0.25 14.84
CA ASP A 56 -18.06 -0.66 15.26
C ASP A 56 -18.51 -1.64 16.35
N GLN A 57 -18.03 -2.88 16.30
CA GLN A 57 -18.32 -3.90 17.31
C GLN A 57 -17.65 -3.63 18.67
N ASN A 58 -16.61 -2.81 18.69
CA ASN A 58 -15.90 -2.48 19.92
C ASN A 58 -16.66 -1.42 20.73
N GLU A 59 -17.35 -1.89 21.78
CA GLU A 59 -18.10 -1.06 22.73
C GLU A 59 -17.23 -0.04 23.48
N ASN A 60 -15.92 -0.29 23.59
CA ASN A 60 -14.99 0.58 24.31
C ASN A 60 -14.48 1.75 23.46
N LEU A 61 -14.87 1.84 22.19
CA LEU A 61 -14.50 2.98 21.36
C LEU A 61 -15.23 4.23 21.85
N ARG A 62 -14.44 5.28 22.08
CA ARG A 62 -15.00 6.60 22.37
C ARG A 62 -15.52 7.24 21.07
N PRO A 63 -16.60 8.03 21.11
CA PRO A 63 -17.06 8.78 19.96
C PRO A 63 -15.92 9.62 19.35
N ILE A 64 -15.62 9.36 18.08
CA ILE A 64 -14.44 9.83 17.34
C ILE A 64 -14.32 11.36 17.30
N PHE A 65 -15.43 12.09 17.45
CA PHE A 65 -15.52 13.52 17.13
C PHE A 65 -15.63 14.45 18.34
N LYS A 66 -15.42 13.97 19.57
CA LYS A 66 -15.38 14.87 20.74
C LYS A 66 -14.08 15.68 20.91
N GLN A 67 -13.02 15.43 20.13
CA GLN A 67 -11.70 15.98 20.48
C GLN A 67 -10.94 16.80 19.43
N ASN A 68 -11.05 16.64 18.10
CA ASN A 68 -10.08 17.32 17.20
C ASN A 68 -10.55 17.58 15.75
N VAL A 69 -11.80 17.98 15.50
CA VAL A 69 -12.16 18.47 14.17
C VAL A 69 -12.87 19.82 14.28
N CYS A 70 -12.28 20.85 13.68
CA CYS A 70 -12.92 22.14 13.40
C CYS A 70 -14.02 21.94 12.31
N LEU A 71 -15.02 21.13 12.62
CA LEU A 71 -16.29 21.10 11.91
C LEU A 71 -17.29 21.79 12.83
N ASP A 72 -17.32 23.12 12.76
CA ASP A 72 -18.38 23.90 13.39
C ASP A 72 -19.75 23.43 12.83
N GLU A 73 -20.72 23.30 13.74
CA GLU A 73 -22.17 23.04 13.52
C GLU A 73 -22.64 21.72 12.86
N HIS A 74 -21.78 20.90 12.25
CA HIS A 74 -22.20 19.70 11.48
C HIS A 74 -22.32 18.37 12.26
N ASN A 75 -22.35 18.37 13.60
CA ASN A 75 -22.55 17.14 14.38
C ASN A 75 -23.95 16.50 14.21
N ALA A 76 -24.88 17.15 13.51
CA ALA A 76 -26.21 16.59 13.22
C ALA A 76 -26.19 15.43 12.20
N ASP A 77 -25.16 15.38 11.33
CA ASP A 77 -25.09 14.43 10.22
C ASP A 77 -24.28 13.17 10.54
N LEU A 78 -23.82 12.97 11.78
CA LEU A 78 -23.10 11.76 12.19
C LEU A 78 -23.82 11.02 13.31
N LYS A 79 -24.21 9.77 13.04
CA LYS A 79 -24.71 8.81 14.03
C LYS A 79 -23.69 7.71 14.26
N THR A 80 -23.38 7.41 15.52
CA THR A 80 -22.48 6.30 15.90
C THR A 80 -23.24 5.17 16.58
N VAL A 81 -22.94 3.92 16.23
CA VAL A 81 -23.46 2.71 16.88
C VAL A 81 -22.29 1.81 17.29
N PHE A 82 -22.26 1.41 18.56
CA PHE A 82 -21.21 0.56 19.11
C PHE A 82 -21.78 -0.75 19.66
N GLY A 83 -20.99 -1.82 19.61
CA GLY A 83 -21.38 -3.14 20.10
C GLY A 83 -22.25 -3.89 19.11
N ASN A 84 -23.25 -4.61 19.61
CA ASN A 84 -24.18 -5.35 18.77
C ASN A 84 -25.23 -4.42 18.15
N PHE A 85 -25.48 -4.60 16.86
CA PHE A 85 -26.49 -3.87 16.11
C PHE A 85 -27.16 -4.79 15.10
N ASP A 86 -28.37 -4.42 14.68
CA ASP A 86 -29.09 -5.13 13.63
C ASP A 86 -28.51 -4.76 12.26
N ASN A 87 -28.17 -5.76 11.46
CA ASN A 87 -27.63 -5.56 10.11
C ASN A 87 -28.64 -4.90 9.17
N GLU A 88 -29.95 -4.91 9.49
CA GLU A 88 -30.96 -4.18 8.73
C GLU A 88 -30.64 -2.68 8.65
N ILE A 89 -29.95 -2.10 9.65
CA ILE A 89 -29.54 -0.69 9.62
C ILE A 89 -28.60 -0.38 8.44
N LEU A 90 -27.82 -1.36 7.99
CA LEU A 90 -26.93 -1.22 6.84
C LEU A 90 -27.71 -1.24 5.52
N LYS A 91 -28.94 -1.79 5.49
CA LYS A 91 -29.76 -1.85 4.28
C LYS A 91 -30.39 -0.51 3.92
N GLU A 92 -30.55 0.37 4.89
CA GLU A 92 -31.10 1.73 4.69
C GLU A 92 -30.09 2.71 4.08
N ALA A 93 -28.78 2.47 4.25
CA ALA A 93 -27.74 3.36 3.70
C ALA A 93 -27.62 3.26 2.17
N ASP A 94 -27.34 4.36 1.48
CA ASP A 94 -27.10 4.36 0.03
C ASP A 94 -25.76 3.69 -0.30
N ILE A 95 -24.73 4.00 0.50
CA ILE A 95 -23.36 3.49 0.33
C ILE A 95 -22.88 2.86 1.64
N VAL A 96 -22.20 1.72 1.55
CA VAL A 96 -21.55 1.08 2.70
C VAL A 96 -20.05 1.00 2.46
N VAL A 97 -19.27 1.67 3.29
CA VAL A 97 -17.80 1.67 3.24
C VAL A 97 -17.28 0.78 4.36
N VAL A 98 -16.45 -0.19 4.00
CA VAL A 98 -15.97 -1.21 4.93
C VAL A 98 -14.48 -1.03 5.19
N SER A 99 -14.12 -0.96 6.47
CA SER A 99 -12.73 -0.99 6.91
C SER A 99 -12.09 -2.35 6.64
N PRO A 100 -10.80 -2.42 6.27
CA PRO A 100 -10.15 -3.68 5.90
C PRO A 100 -10.11 -4.72 7.03
N GLY A 101 -10.14 -4.29 8.30
CA GLY A 101 -10.17 -5.21 9.44
C GLY A 101 -11.49 -5.99 9.59
N VAL A 102 -12.55 -5.60 8.88
CA VAL A 102 -13.89 -6.20 9.00
C VAL A 102 -14.03 -7.40 8.05
N PRO A 103 -14.32 -8.61 8.57
CA PRO A 103 -14.71 -9.78 7.75
C PRO A 103 -15.94 -9.54 6.88
N LEU A 104 -15.88 -9.95 5.60
CA LEU A 104 -17.01 -9.90 4.68
C LEU A 104 -18.12 -10.89 5.04
N GLU A 105 -17.78 -11.94 5.78
CA GLU A 105 -18.72 -12.90 6.34
C GLU A 105 -19.55 -12.28 7.48
N LYS A 106 -19.10 -11.16 8.05
CA LYS A 106 -19.83 -10.43 9.07
C LYS A 106 -20.78 -9.41 8.44
N TYR A 107 -21.81 -9.05 9.21
CA TYR A 107 -22.76 -7.98 8.91
C TYR A 107 -23.57 -8.13 7.61
N GLY A 108 -23.64 -9.34 7.04
CA GLY A 108 -24.34 -9.57 5.78
C GLY A 108 -23.71 -8.88 4.57
N LEU A 109 -22.44 -8.44 4.67
CA LEU A 109 -21.76 -7.66 3.62
C LEU A 109 -21.68 -8.43 2.31
N PHE A 110 -21.40 -9.74 2.36
CA PHE A 110 -21.39 -10.58 1.17
C PHE A 110 -22.74 -10.60 0.45
N SER A 111 -23.85 -10.75 1.19
CA SER A 111 -25.20 -10.74 0.62
C SER A 111 -25.54 -9.39 -0.03
N MET A 112 -25.16 -8.28 0.62
CA MET A 112 -25.35 -6.93 0.07
C MET A 112 -24.54 -6.70 -1.21
N LEU A 113 -23.30 -7.17 -1.26
CA LEU A 113 -22.47 -7.10 -2.46
C LEU A 113 -23.16 -7.85 -3.62
N CYS A 114 -23.69 -9.05 -3.35
CA CYS A 114 -24.42 -9.86 -4.34
C CYS A 114 -25.76 -9.24 -4.77
N SER A 115 -26.42 -8.46 -3.90
CA SER A 115 -27.68 -7.78 -4.23
C SER A 115 -27.51 -6.51 -5.08
N GLY A 116 -26.27 -6.18 -5.48
CA GLY A 116 -25.96 -4.98 -6.25
C GLY A 116 -25.84 -3.71 -5.42
N LYS A 117 -25.93 -3.80 -4.08
CA LYS A 117 -25.75 -2.64 -3.20
C LYS A 117 -24.33 -2.08 -3.31
N GLN A 118 -24.19 -0.77 -3.16
CA GLN A 118 -22.89 -0.12 -3.23
C GLN A 118 -22.07 -0.34 -1.96
N VAL A 119 -21.41 -1.48 -1.89
CA VAL A 119 -20.42 -1.80 -0.86
C VAL A 119 -19.02 -1.52 -1.42
N LEU A 120 -18.26 -0.68 -0.73
CA LEU A 120 -16.93 -0.21 -1.13
C LEU A 120 -15.89 -0.48 -0.04
N SER A 121 -14.65 -0.72 -0.43
CA SER A 121 -13.53 -0.60 0.50
C SER A 121 -13.19 0.87 0.73
N GLU A 122 -12.46 1.15 1.81
CA GLU A 122 -11.92 2.49 2.06
C GLU A 122 -11.06 3.02 0.90
N LEU A 123 -10.26 2.16 0.24
CA LEU A 123 -9.48 2.56 -0.94
C LEU A 123 -10.37 2.99 -2.09
N ASP A 124 -11.44 2.22 -2.35
CA ASP A 124 -12.34 2.46 -3.47
C ASP A 124 -13.19 3.71 -3.24
N PHE A 125 -13.61 3.95 -2.00
CA PHE A 125 -14.31 5.17 -1.60
C PHE A 125 -13.41 6.41 -1.75
N ALA A 126 -12.15 6.33 -1.33
CA ALA A 126 -11.19 7.41 -1.52
C ALA A 126 -10.89 7.68 -3.01
N ALA A 127 -10.76 6.63 -3.82
CA ALA A 127 -10.44 6.74 -5.24
C ALA A 127 -11.49 7.52 -6.06
N GLN A 128 -12.74 7.60 -5.60
CA GLN A 128 -13.77 8.44 -6.22
C GLN A 128 -13.42 9.94 -6.20
N VAL A 129 -12.55 10.34 -5.27
CA VAL A 129 -12.25 11.75 -4.94
C VAL A 129 -10.82 12.11 -5.29
N ILE A 130 -9.91 11.15 -5.45
CA ILE A 130 -8.53 11.44 -5.87
C ILE A 130 -8.55 12.07 -7.28
N PRO A 131 -7.79 13.17 -7.52
CA PRO A 131 -7.72 13.78 -8.85
C PRO A 131 -7.39 12.79 -9.95
N SER A 132 -8.08 12.87 -11.09
CA SER A 132 -7.77 12.04 -12.26
C SER A 132 -6.37 12.30 -12.84
N CYS A 133 -5.77 13.46 -12.55
CA CYS A 133 -4.40 13.78 -12.90
C CYS A 133 -3.36 13.20 -11.93
N THR A 134 -3.77 12.77 -10.72
CA THR A 134 -2.87 12.12 -9.76
C THR A 134 -2.53 10.71 -10.24
N LYS A 135 -1.24 10.42 -10.38
CA LYS A 135 -0.77 9.07 -10.69
C LYS A 135 -0.80 8.23 -9.42
N ILE A 136 -1.37 7.04 -9.49
CA ILE A 136 -1.40 6.11 -8.36
C ILE A 136 -0.41 4.97 -8.61
N LEU A 137 0.51 4.77 -7.67
CA LEU A 137 1.43 3.64 -7.58
C LEU A 137 0.96 2.76 -6.43
N ALA A 138 0.45 1.57 -6.71
CA ALA A 138 -0.09 0.67 -5.68
C ALA A 138 0.82 -0.55 -5.46
N VAL A 139 1.17 -0.84 -4.20
CA VAL A 139 2.09 -1.93 -3.86
C VAL A 139 1.42 -2.91 -2.91
N THR A 140 1.29 -4.17 -3.33
CA THR A 140 0.88 -5.30 -2.50
C THR A 140 1.92 -6.43 -2.54
N GLY A 141 1.64 -7.50 -1.80
CA GLY A 141 2.53 -8.66 -1.59
C GLY A 141 2.41 -9.20 -0.17
N THR A 142 3.10 -10.29 0.13
CA THR A 142 3.21 -10.80 1.52
C THR A 142 4.21 -9.94 2.30
N ASN A 143 5.44 -9.81 1.79
CA ASN A 143 6.55 -9.09 2.44
C ASN A 143 7.11 -7.96 1.56
N GLY A 144 7.84 -7.01 2.15
CA GLY A 144 8.52 -5.92 1.43
C GLY A 144 7.65 -4.71 1.03
N LYS A 145 6.32 -4.81 1.13
CA LYS A 145 5.37 -3.76 0.70
C LYS A 145 5.71 -2.37 1.22
N SER A 146 5.87 -2.24 2.54
CA SER A 146 6.13 -0.95 3.18
C SER A 146 7.47 -0.38 2.75
N THR A 147 8.48 -1.23 2.55
CA THR A 147 9.80 -0.79 2.10
C THR A 147 9.74 -0.25 0.68
N VAL A 148 9.10 -0.97 -0.25
CA VAL A 148 8.96 -0.53 -1.63
C VAL A 148 8.12 0.75 -1.73
N ALA A 149 6.98 0.82 -1.02
CA ALA A 149 6.17 2.03 -0.95
C ALA A 149 6.96 3.23 -0.38
N THR A 150 7.75 2.99 0.67
CA THR A 150 8.60 4.03 1.28
C THR A 150 9.71 4.47 0.34
N PHE A 151 10.40 3.55 -0.32
CA PHE A 151 11.45 3.88 -1.29
C PHE A 151 10.90 4.65 -2.48
N ALA A 152 9.78 4.21 -3.06
CA ALA A 152 9.13 4.95 -4.15
C ALA A 152 8.75 6.37 -3.71
N GLY A 153 8.18 6.52 -2.52
CA GLY A 153 7.89 7.82 -1.93
C GLY A 153 9.14 8.70 -1.72
N GLN A 154 10.22 8.14 -1.18
CA GLN A 154 11.48 8.84 -0.99
C GLN A 154 12.12 9.28 -2.31
N MET A 155 12.07 8.43 -3.35
CA MET A 155 12.54 8.76 -4.69
C MET A 155 11.78 9.96 -5.26
N LEU A 156 10.45 9.90 -5.24
CA LEU A 156 9.57 10.95 -5.76
C LEU A 156 9.75 12.28 -5.01
N ASN A 157 9.80 12.23 -3.67
CA ASN A 157 10.04 13.41 -2.84
C ASN A 157 11.42 14.01 -3.08
N CYS A 158 12.47 13.19 -3.24
CA CYS A 158 13.81 13.67 -3.57
C CYS A 158 13.87 14.38 -4.93
N LEU A 159 12.99 13.99 -5.86
CA LEU A 159 12.85 14.58 -7.19
C LEU A 159 11.85 15.76 -7.21
N GLY A 160 11.29 16.14 -6.06
CA GLY A 160 10.44 17.33 -5.91
C GLY A 160 8.97 17.15 -6.25
N PHE A 161 8.48 15.92 -6.38
CA PHE A 161 7.07 15.63 -6.64
C PHE A 161 6.24 15.70 -5.35
N GLU A 162 5.08 16.37 -5.40
CA GLU A 162 4.10 16.30 -4.32
C GLU A 162 3.50 14.90 -4.25
N THR A 163 3.94 14.14 -3.22
CA THR A 163 3.69 12.70 -3.13
C THR A 163 3.03 12.33 -1.81
N PHE A 164 1.89 11.67 -1.90
CA PHE A 164 1.29 10.95 -0.80
C PHE A 164 1.93 9.57 -0.67
N VAL A 165 2.25 9.14 0.56
CA VAL A 165 2.70 7.79 0.85
C VAL A 165 1.84 7.25 1.99
N GLY A 166 1.02 6.25 1.71
CA GLY A 166 0.10 5.72 2.71
C GLY A 166 -0.71 4.51 2.27
N GLY A 167 -1.96 4.40 2.71
CA GLY A 167 -2.84 3.25 2.50
C GLY A 167 -2.87 2.34 3.73
N ASN A 168 -2.50 1.06 3.57
CA ASN A 168 -2.28 0.15 4.69
C ASN A 168 -1.10 0.58 5.58
N LEU A 169 -0.15 1.32 4.99
CA LEU A 169 0.96 1.93 5.69
C LEU A 169 0.56 3.30 6.24
N GLY A 170 0.66 3.48 7.55
CA GLY A 170 0.55 4.82 8.15
C GLY A 170 -0.83 5.46 7.98
N VAL A 171 -0.93 6.40 7.04
CA VAL A 171 -2.11 7.26 6.81
C VAL A 171 -3.04 6.63 5.76
N PRO A 172 -4.35 6.47 6.03
CA PRO A 172 -5.30 5.93 5.03
C PRO A 172 -5.45 6.81 3.79
N LEU A 173 -5.83 6.20 2.65
CA LEU A 173 -5.99 6.94 1.38
C LEU A 173 -7.12 7.98 1.45
N SER A 174 -8.16 7.72 2.25
CA SER A 174 -9.28 8.62 2.49
C SER A 174 -8.85 9.93 3.14
N GLU A 175 -7.76 9.93 3.90
CA GLU A 175 -7.20 11.17 4.43
C GLU A 175 -6.61 12.01 3.29
N ALA A 176 -5.85 11.41 2.36
CA ALA A 176 -5.34 12.13 1.18
C ALA A 176 -6.47 12.67 0.30
N ALA A 177 -7.54 11.89 0.12
CA ALA A 177 -8.74 12.32 -0.59
C ALA A 177 -9.44 13.49 0.12
N PHE A 178 -9.57 13.44 1.44
CA PHE A 178 -10.13 14.52 2.25
C PHE A 178 -9.31 15.81 2.11
N GLN A 179 -7.97 15.69 2.10
CA GLN A 179 -7.07 16.83 1.90
C GLN A 179 -7.22 17.45 0.50
N CYS A 180 -7.38 16.62 -0.54
CA CYS A 180 -7.64 17.09 -1.91
C CYS A 180 -8.98 17.86 -2.02
N LEU A 181 -10.00 17.47 -1.24
CA LEU A 181 -11.30 18.14 -1.20
C LEU A 181 -11.28 19.47 -0.44
N THR A 182 -10.62 19.49 0.73
CA THR A 182 -10.76 20.56 1.72
C THR A 182 -9.72 21.66 1.56
N TRP A 183 -8.51 21.33 1.11
CA TRP A 183 -7.47 22.32 0.95
C TRP A 183 -7.36 22.80 -0.49
N SER A 184 -7.45 24.11 -0.67
CA SER A 184 -6.97 24.82 -1.85
C SER A 184 -5.43 24.88 -1.83
N HIS A 185 -4.75 23.76 -2.01
CA HIS A 185 -3.29 23.77 -2.11
C HIS A 185 -2.86 24.51 -3.38
N GLN A 186 -1.78 25.29 -3.27
CA GLN A 186 -1.11 25.90 -4.43
C GLN A 186 -0.46 24.84 -5.35
N ARG A 187 -0.23 23.62 -4.84
CA ARG A 187 0.28 22.48 -5.61
C ARG A 187 -0.65 21.27 -5.48
N PRO A 188 -1.17 20.73 -6.59
CA PRO A 188 -1.99 19.53 -6.55
C PRO A 188 -1.16 18.29 -6.24
N LEU A 189 -1.77 17.30 -5.57
CA LEU A 189 -1.17 15.99 -5.36
C LEU A 189 -0.83 15.34 -6.71
N GLN A 190 0.46 15.12 -6.98
CA GLN A 190 0.91 14.58 -8.27
C GLN A 190 0.94 13.06 -8.27
N VAL A 191 1.41 12.47 -7.17
CA VAL A 191 1.55 11.02 -7.04
C VAL A 191 1.01 10.51 -5.71
N ALA A 192 0.26 9.41 -5.74
CA ALA A 192 -0.13 8.66 -4.55
C ALA A 192 0.53 7.28 -4.57
N VAL A 193 1.50 7.08 -3.68
CA VAL A 193 2.11 5.77 -3.40
C VAL A 193 1.30 5.08 -2.31
N VAL A 194 0.59 4.02 -2.67
CA VAL A 194 -0.39 3.35 -1.82
C VAL A 194 0.09 1.92 -1.51
N GLU A 195 0.44 1.65 -0.26
CA GLU A 195 0.54 0.28 0.23
C GLU A 195 -0.86 -0.32 0.33
N VAL A 196 -1.07 -1.48 -0.28
CA VAL A 196 -2.36 -2.17 -0.33
C VAL A 196 -2.25 -3.55 0.31
N SER A 197 -3.06 -3.81 1.33
CA SER A 197 -3.20 -5.16 1.90
C SER A 197 -4.18 -6.00 1.09
N SER A 198 -4.11 -7.33 1.26
CA SER A 198 -5.13 -8.23 0.68
C SER A 198 -6.53 -7.92 1.22
N TYR A 199 -6.64 -7.51 2.48
CA TYR A 199 -7.93 -7.21 3.11
C TYR A 199 -8.61 -6.00 2.47
N GLN A 200 -7.84 -5.01 2.03
CA GLN A 200 -8.37 -3.86 1.28
C GLN A 200 -8.86 -4.22 -0.13
N LEU A 201 -8.48 -5.39 -0.67
CA LEU A 201 -8.86 -5.90 -1.99
C LEU A 201 -9.94 -6.99 -1.93
N GLU A 202 -10.40 -7.36 -0.73
CA GLU A 202 -11.48 -8.35 -0.55
C GLU A 202 -12.81 -7.85 -1.13
N ILE A 203 -13.06 -6.55 -1.06
CA ILE A 203 -14.12 -5.91 -1.84
C ILE A 203 -13.51 -5.56 -3.20
N PRO A 204 -14.03 -6.12 -4.31
CA PRO A 204 -13.52 -5.83 -5.65
C PRO A 204 -13.54 -4.31 -5.94
N PRO A 205 -12.40 -3.70 -6.31
CA PRO A 205 -12.32 -2.27 -6.54
C PRO A 205 -13.07 -1.88 -7.82
N LYS A 206 -13.90 -0.82 -7.75
CA LYS A 206 -14.63 -0.24 -8.90
C LYS A 206 -13.96 1.05 -9.41
N TYR A 207 -13.39 1.83 -8.51
CA TYR A 207 -12.82 3.16 -8.77
C TYR A 207 -11.30 3.20 -8.53
N PHE A 208 -10.78 2.40 -7.61
CA PHE A 208 -9.34 2.32 -7.35
C PHE A 208 -8.63 1.63 -8.52
N CYS A 209 -8.08 2.44 -9.44
CA CYS A 209 -7.41 1.98 -10.64
C CYS A 209 -6.00 2.62 -10.75
N PRO A 210 -4.96 1.93 -10.29
CA PRO A 210 -3.61 2.49 -10.29
C PRO A 210 -3.03 2.66 -11.70
N SER A 211 -2.08 3.59 -11.84
CA SER A 211 -1.25 3.73 -13.04
C SER A 211 -0.18 2.64 -13.09
N VAL A 212 0.39 2.32 -11.93
CA VAL A 212 1.32 1.22 -11.73
C VAL A 212 0.87 0.41 -10.53
N ALA A 213 0.76 -0.91 -10.69
CA ALA A 213 0.46 -1.82 -9.58
C ALA A 213 1.55 -2.88 -9.47
N VAL A 214 1.89 -3.24 -8.23
CA VAL A 214 2.95 -4.19 -7.94
C VAL A 214 2.43 -5.26 -6.99
N ILE A 215 2.61 -6.53 -7.33
CA ILE A 215 2.57 -7.64 -6.39
C ILE A 215 4.01 -8.08 -6.18
N LEU A 216 4.59 -7.89 -4.99
CA LEU A 216 6.03 -8.15 -4.77
C LEU A 216 6.37 -9.63 -4.70
N ASN A 217 5.55 -10.37 -3.98
CA ASN A 217 5.72 -11.79 -3.67
C ASN A 217 4.39 -12.34 -3.12
N LEU A 218 4.26 -13.66 -3.14
CA LEU A 218 3.12 -14.36 -2.57
C LEU A 218 3.60 -15.63 -1.86
N THR A 219 3.64 -15.56 -0.53
CA THR A 219 3.93 -16.68 0.37
C THR A 219 2.81 -16.83 1.41
N PRO A 220 2.65 -18.01 2.05
CA PRO A 220 1.59 -18.26 3.01
C PRO A 220 1.54 -17.21 4.12
N ASP A 221 0.44 -16.47 4.19
CA ASP A 221 0.09 -15.53 5.25
C ASP A 221 -1.44 -15.35 5.21
N HIS A 222 -2.03 -14.95 6.32
CA HIS A 222 -3.46 -14.62 6.41
C HIS A 222 -4.43 -15.73 5.93
N LEU A 223 -4.03 -17.01 6.01
CA LEU A 223 -4.85 -18.13 5.53
C LEU A 223 -6.07 -18.38 6.43
N GLU A 224 -6.04 -17.94 7.67
CA GLU A 224 -7.23 -17.88 8.54
C GLU A 224 -8.34 -17.01 7.94
N ARG A 225 -7.97 -16.02 7.10
CA ARG A 225 -8.88 -15.09 6.45
C ARG A 225 -9.18 -15.49 5.01
N HIS A 226 -8.17 -15.85 4.23
CA HIS A 226 -8.33 -16.20 2.81
C HIS A 226 -8.66 -17.66 2.54
N GLN A 227 -8.53 -18.52 3.55
CA GLN A 227 -8.74 -19.98 3.53
C GLN A 227 -7.71 -20.75 2.69
N THR A 228 -7.43 -20.30 1.46
CA THR A 228 -6.50 -20.96 0.52
C THR A 228 -5.53 -19.98 -0.12
N MET A 229 -4.37 -20.48 -0.57
CA MET A 229 -3.40 -19.69 -1.33
C MET A 229 -3.97 -19.17 -2.66
N ARG A 230 -4.87 -19.93 -3.31
CA ARG A 230 -5.55 -19.49 -4.54
C ARG A 230 -6.43 -18.27 -4.30
N ASN A 231 -7.23 -18.30 -3.24
CA ASN A 231 -8.07 -17.15 -2.86
C ASN A 231 -7.21 -15.94 -2.50
N TYR A 232 -6.10 -16.15 -1.78
CA TYR A 232 -5.18 -15.10 -1.41
C TYR A 232 -4.52 -14.45 -2.65
N ALA A 233 -4.09 -15.26 -3.62
CA ALA A 233 -3.55 -14.81 -4.90
C ALA A 233 -4.58 -14.02 -5.70
N ALA A 234 -5.76 -14.60 -5.93
CA ALA A 234 -6.86 -13.96 -6.66
C ALA A 234 -7.24 -12.61 -6.03
N THR A 235 -7.33 -12.56 -4.70
CA THR A 235 -7.62 -11.32 -3.97
C THR A 235 -6.56 -10.25 -4.22
N LYS A 236 -5.25 -10.58 -4.22
CA LYS A 236 -4.20 -9.61 -4.55
C LYS A 236 -4.23 -9.20 -6.02
N CYS A 237 -4.50 -10.13 -6.94
CA CYS A 237 -4.57 -9.85 -8.37
C CYS A 237 -5.69 -8.87 -8.75
N ARG A 238 -6.70 -8.69 -7.88
CA ARG A 238 -7.70 -7.63 -8.06
C ARG A 238 -7.11 -6.23 -8.11
N ILE A 239 -5.89 -6.00 -7.62
CA ILE A 239 -5.17 -4.72 -7.79
C ILE A 239 -5.00 -4.32 -9.27
N PHE A 240 -4.99 -5.31 -10.17
CA PHE A 240 -4.91 -5.12 -11.63
C PHE A 240 -6.26 -4.86 -12.29
N SER A 241 -7.36 -4.97 -11.54
CA SER A 241 -8.71 -4.74 -12.06
C SER A 241 -8.81 -3.37 -12.72
N HIS A 242 -9.39 -3.33 -13.91
CA HIS A 242 -9.59 -2.11 -14.71
C HIS A 242 -8.29 -1.43 -15.20
N MET A 243 -7.11 -1.98 -14.91
CA MET A 243 -5.86 -1.49 -15.50
C MET A 243 -5.81 -1.87 -16.99
N ARG A 244 -5.76 -0.86 -17.85
CA ARG A 244 -5.72 -0.99 -19.32
C ARG A 244 -4.86 0.10 -19.94
N GLY A 245 -4.53 -0.05 -21.23
CA GLY A 245 -3.84 0.98 -21.99
C GLY A 245 -2.37 1.05 -21.62
N GLN A 246 -1.88 2.22 -21.21
CA GLN A 246 -0.46 2.42 -20.83
C GLN A 246 -0.11 2.00 -19.40
N LYS A 247 -1.11 1.55 -18.60
CA LYS A 247 -0.91 1.13 -17.22
C LYS A 247 -0.03 -0.12 -17.13
N ILE A 248 0.73 -0.24 -16.04
CA ILE A 248 1.76 -1.26 -15.88
C ILE A 248 1.50 -2.10 -14.62
N GLY A 249 1.40 -3.42 -14.78
CA GLY A 249 1.36 -4.39 -13.69
C GLY A 249 2.71 -5.07 -13.52
N ILE A 250 3.22 -5.13 -12.30
CA ILE A 250 4.50 -5.74 -11.94
C ILE A 250 4.27 -6.91 -10.98
N LEU A 251 4.82 -8.09 -11.27
CA LEU A 251 4.72 -9.28 -10.39
C LEU A 251 5.96 -10.18 -10.49
N PRO A 252 6.22 -11.03 -9.47
CA PRO A 252 7.31 -12.01 -9.53
C PRO A 252 7.08 -13.04 -10.63
N LEU A 253 8.17 -13.47 -11.25
CA LEU A 253 8.15 -14.63 -12.14
C LEU A 253 8.05 -15.94 -11.34
N GLY A 254 7.26 -16.90 -11.83
CA GLY A 254 7.29 -18.29 -11.39
C GLY A 254 6.52 -18.59 -10.11
N ASN A 255 5.50 -17.80 -9.77
CA ASN A 255 4.59 -18.11 -8.67
C ASN A 255 3.29 -18.69 -9.21
N GLN A 256 3.13 -20.02 -9.13
CA GLN A 256 2.00 -20.74 -9.72
C GLN A 256 0.62 -20.14 -9.36
N TYR A 257 0.43 -19.65 -8.13
CA TYR A 257 -0.86 -19.11 -7.72
C TYR A 257 -1.14 -17.74 -8.33
N LEU A 258 -0.11 -16.91 -8.51
CA LEU A 258 -0.23 -15.63 -9.21
C LEU A 258 -0.38 -15.85 -10.72
N ASP A 259 0.35 -16.82 -11.28
CA ASP A 259 0.26 -17.18 -12.70
C ASP A 259 -1.14 -17.70 -13.05
N GLU A 260 -1.76 -18.49 -12.17
CA GLU A 260 -3.17 -18.87 -12.28
C GLU A 260 -4.10 -17.66 -12.15
N ALA A 261 -3.97 -16.88 -11.07
CA ALA A 261 -4.90 -15.79 -10.74
C ALA A 261 -4.86 -14.62 -11.74
N ILE A 262 -3.72 -14.37 -12.38
CA ILE A 262 -3.57 -13.21 -13.25
C ILE A 262 -4.36 -13.36 -14.56
N MET A 263 -4.63 -14.59 -15.00
CA MET A 263 -5.45 -14.86 -16.19
C MET A 263 -6.86 -14.25 -16.08
N ASP A 264 -7.41 -14.17 -14.87
CA ASP A 264 -8.76 -13.63 -14.63
C ASP A 264 -8.79 -12.11 -14.41
N HIS A 265 -7.65 -11.49 -14.07
CA HIS A 265 -7.63 -10.12 -13.54
C HIS A 265 -6.79 -9.12 -14.36
N ALA A 266 -5.88 -9.58 -15.22
CA ALA A 266 -4.96 -8.72 -15.97
C ALA A 266 -5.30 -8.59 -17.46
N ASN A 267 -6.58 -8.51 -17.80
CA ASN A 267 -6.97 -8.37 -19.20
C ASN A 267 -6.70 -6.94 -19.74
N GLY A 268 -5.65 -6.81 -20.55
CA GLY A 268 -5.28 -5.56 -21.24
C GLY A 268 -4.33 -4.63 -20.48
N VAL A 269 -3.74 -5.10 -19.37
CA VAL A 269 -2.65 -4.39 -18.67
C VAL A 269 -1.30 -4.81 -19.25
N ASN A 270 -0.33 -3.89 -19.30
CA ASN A 270 1.03 -4.26 -19.68
C ASN A 270 1.75 -4.87 -18.49
N LEU A 271 2.27 -6.08 -18.67
CA LEU A 271 2.91 -6.82 -17.59
C LEU A 271 4.43 -6.75 -17.67
N ALA A 272 5.07 -6.67 -16.50
CA ALA A 272 6.51 -6.65 -16.33
C ALA A 272 6.92 -7.46 -15.09
N TRP A 273 8.07 -8.12 -15.13
CA TRP A 273 8.43 -9.16 -14.17
C TRP A 273 9.49 -8.73 -13.15
N ILE A 274 9.34 -9.18 -11.91
CA ILE A 274 10.42 -9.16 -10.92
C ILE A 274 11.24 -10.42 -11.11
N GLY A 275 12.53 -10.27 -11.39
CA GLY A 275 13.46 -11.34 -11.69
C GLY A 275 13.65 -11.64 -13.18
N ALA A 276 12.97 -10.92 -14.09
CA ALA A 276 13.09 -11.15 -15.54
C ALA A 276 12.81 -9.88 -16.37
N ARG A 277 12.92 -9.99 -17.69
CA ARG A 277 12.69 -8.89 -18.65
C ARG A 277 11.59 -9.26 -19.65
N PRO A 278 10.67 -8.34 -20.03
CA PRO A 278 10.54 -6.96 -19.55
C PRO A 278 10.18 -6.93 -18.06
N GLY A 279 10.74 -5.99 -17.31
CA GLY A 279 10.76 -6.01 -15.86
C GLY A 279 12.05 -5.51 -15.23
N VAL A 280 12.38 -6.06 -14.07
CA VAL A 280 13.57 -5.77 -13.29
C VAL A 280 14.31 -7.05 -12.97
N SER A 281 15.62 -7.08 -13.25
CA SER A 281 16.53 -8.14 -12.81
C SER A 281 17.66 -7.53 -11.99
N VAL A 282 17.96 -8.11 -10.83
CA VAL A 282 18.97 -7.59 -9.89
C VAL A 282 20.13 -8.56 -9.79
N ASP A 283 21.34 -8.05 -10.01
CA ASP A 283 22.58 -8.70 -9.63
C ASP A 283 22.99 -8.17 -8.25
N VAL A 284 22.86 -9.02 -7.24
CA VAL A 284 23.12 -8.68 -5.83
C VAL A 284 24.62 -8.50 -5.58
N GLU A 285 25.47 -9.29 -6.23
CA GLU A 285 26.93 -9.23 -6.07
C GLU A 285 27.49 -7.95 -6.70
N ALA A 286 27.10 -7.68 -7.94
CA ALA A 286 27.48 -6.45 -8.64
C ALA A 286 26.75 -5.21 -8.10
N LYS A 287 25.69 -5.40 -7.30
CA LYS A 287 24.79 -4.35 -6.79
C LYS A 287 24.24 -3.48 -7.92
N ILE A 288 23.74 -4.13 -8.95
CA ILE A 288 23.22 -3.49 -10.16
C ILE A 288 21.83 -4.05 -10.47
N ALA A 289 20.91 -3.21 -10.92
CA ALA A 289 19.62 -3.62 -11.43
C ALA A 289 19.42 -3.18 -12.89
N ASP A 290 19.03 -4.12 -13.74
CA ASP A 290 18.61 -3.82 -15.10
C ASP A 290 17.10 -3.61 -15.13
N LEU A 291 16.66 -2.48 -15.69
CA LEU A 291 15.27 -2.05 -15.77
C LEU A 291 14.84 -2.02 -17.25
N LYS A 292 13.73 -2.68 -17.59
CA LYS A 292 13.20 -2.71 -18.96
C LYS A 292 11.67 -2.64 -19.00
N LEU A 293 11.13 -1.51 -19.46
CA LEU A 293 9.70 -1.32 -19.74
C LEU A 293 9.52 -0.85 -21.19
N PRO A 294 9.29 -1.75 -22.16
CA PRO A 294 9.15 -1.40 -23.56
C PRO A 294 8.01 -0.43 -23.84
N THR A 295 6.93 -0.51 -23.07
CA THR A 295 5.71 0.30 -23.21
C THR A 295 5.95 1.80 -23.07
N ILE A 296 6.94 2.17 -22.28
CA ILE A 296 7.38 3.56 -22.07
C ILE A 296 8.82 3.77 -22.53
N ARG A 297 9.33 2.88 -23.40
CA ARG A 297 10.67 2.93 -24.00
C ARG A 297 11.81 3.04 -22.97
N CYS A 298 11.61 2.50 -21.78
CA CYS A 298 12.64 2.45 -20.76
C CYS A 298 13.52 1.21 -20.94
N ILE A 299 14.83 1.44 -21.16
CA ILE A 299 15.89 0.45 -20.99
C ILE A 299 16.99 1.16 -20.24
N SER A 300 17.25 0.74 -19.01
CA SER A 300 18.28 1.37 -18.18
C SER A 300 18.90 0.39 -17.20
N GLN A 301 19.99 0.84 -16.59
CA GLN A 301 20.67 0.18 -15.50
C GLN A 301 20.77 1.13 -14.31
N LEU A 302 20.54 0.60 -13.11
CA LEU A 302 20.56 1.33 -11.85
C LEU A 302 21.65 0.77 -10.95
N LYS A 303 22.53 1.64 -10.47
CA LYS A 303 23.56 1.26 -9.48
C LYS A 303 22.96 1.30 -8.09
N LEU A 304 23.08 0.19 -7.36
CA LEU A 304 22.53 0.02 -6.02
C LEU A 304 23.60 0.03 -4.92
N GLY A 305 24.88 0.12 -5.29
CA GLY A 305 26.01 0.06 -4.35
C GLY A 305 26.01 1.14 -3.26
N GLU A 306 25.32 2.27 -3.48
CA GLU A 306 25.19 3.34 -2.48
C GLU A 306 23.99 3.18 -1.53
N LEU A 307 23.17 2.13 -1.72
CA LEU A 307 22.02 1.86 -0.88
C LEU A 307 22.47 1.58 0.57
N LYS A 308 21.93 2.35 1.53
CA LYS A 308 22.28 2.19 2.96
C LYS A 308 21.42 1.17 3.70
N ALA A 309 20.33 0.70 3.09
CA ALA A 309 19.46 -0.29 3.71
C ALA A 309 20.17 -1.64 3.79
N VAL A 310 20.17 -2.25 4.97
CA VAL A 310 20.81 -3.55 5.23
C VAL A 310 19.96 -4.69 4.68
N GLY A 311 20.58 -5.73 4.14
CA GLY A 311 19.92 -6.94 3.66
C GLY A 311 19.76 -7.00 2.13
N ASN A 312 20.17 -8.12 1.53
CA ASN A 312 20.19 -8.30 0.06
C ASN A 312 18.82 -8.11 -0.61
N HIS A 313 17.74 -8.47 0.07
CA HIS A 313 16.37 -8.26 -0.43
C HIS A 313 16.04 -6.77 -0.67
N ASN A 314 16.74 -5.84 -0.01
CA ASN A 314 16.52 -4.41 -0.21
C ASN A 314 17.06 -3.88 -1.53
N TYR A 315 18.01 -4.57 -2.17
CA TYR A 315 18.39 -4.27 -3.55
C TYR A 315 17.21 -4.51 -4.51
N THR A 316 16.54 -5.64 -4.36
CA THR A 316 15.31 -5.94 -5.13
C THR A 316 14.20 -4.94 -4.81
N ASN A 317 13.97 -4.61 -3.53
CA ASN A 317 12.96 -3.61 -3.17
C ASN A 317 13.24 -2.23 -3.78
N ALA A 318 14.49 -1.77 -3.75
CA ALA A 318 14.90 -0.50 -4.36
C ALA A 318 14.75 -0.52 -5.88
N ALA A 319 15.13 -1.62 -6.54
CA ALA A 319 15.01 -1.76 -7.98
C ALA A 319 13.54 -1.82 -8.44
N VAL A 320 12.68 -2.54 -7.70
CA VAL A 320 11.23 -2.58 -7.98
C VAL A 320 10.59 -1.20 -7.73
N ALA A 321 10.98 -0.50 -6.67
CA ALA A 321 10.52 0.88 -6.43
C ALA A 321 10.90 1.81 -7.59
N ALA A 322 12.16 1.73 -8.05
CA ALA A 322 12.63 2.52 -9.18
C ALA A 322 11.88 2.19 -10.48
N LEU A 323 11.73 0.90 -10.82
CA LEU A 323 10.93 0.47 -11.98
C LEU A 323 9.50 1.01 -11.90
N SER A 324 8.91 0.97 -10.71
CA SER A 324 7.53 1.42 -10.49
C SER A 324 7.38 2.93 -10.64
N VAL A 325 8.35 3.71 -10.16
CA VAL A 325 8.39 5.17 -10.32
C VAL A 325 8.55 5.55 -11.80
N ILE A 326 9.46 4.91 -12.52
CA ILE A 326 9.61 5.11 -13.98
C ILE A 326 8.29 4.76 -14.69
N GLY A 327 7.64 3.68 -14.27
CA GLY A 327 6.36 3.22 -14.81
C GLY A 327 5.19 4.20 -14.69
N LEU A 328 5.28 5.21 -13.81
CA LEU A 328 4.25 6.24 -13.69
C LEU A 328 4.17 7.14 -14.93
N ASP A 329 5.23 7.14 -15.74
CA ASP A 329 5.37 7.95 -16.96
C ASP A 329 5.17 9.44 -16.68
N ILE A 330 6.00 9.95 -15.77
CA ILE A 330 6.01 11.35 -15.29
C ILE A 330 7.35 12.03 -15.56
N GLU A 331 7.99 11.69 -16.69
CA GLU A 331 9.27 12.28 -17.15
C GLU A 331 10.47 12.07 -16.20
N ILE A 332 10.43 11.01 -15.39
CA ILE A 332 11.56 10.59 -14.56
C ILE A 332 12.35 9.51 -15.31
N ASP A 333 13.63 9.76 -15.54
CA ASP A 333 14.56 8.76 -16.06
C ASP A 333 15.35 8.05 -14.94
N ALA A 334 16.06 7.00 -15.31
CA ALA A 334 16.86 6.23 -14.37
C ALA A 334 18.09 6.99 -13.83
N ASN A 335 18.59 8.01 -14.55
CA ASN A 335 19.71 8.82 -14.08
C ASN A 335 19.28 9.68 -12.89
N ALA A 336 18.10 10.30 -12.99
CA ALA A 336 17.48 11.03 -11.88
C ALA A 336 17.31 10.12 -10.66
N LEU A 337 16.82 8.89 -10.85
CA LEU A 337 16.64 7.93 -9.76
C LEU A 337 17.96 7.46 -9.15
N SER A 338 19.02 7.31 -9.94
CA SER A 338 20.35 6.92 -9.44
C SER A 338 20.83 7.87 -8.34
N SER A 339 20.56 9.18 -8.47
CA SER A 339 20.92 10.19 -7.47
C SER A 339 20.15 10.08 -6.13
N THR A 340 19.08 9.28 -6.10
CA THR A 340 18.22 9.10 -4.90
C THR A 340 18.62 7.88 -4.07
N ILE A 341 19.35 6.92 -4.64
CA ILE A 341 19.62 5.61 -4.04
C ILE A 341 20.34 5.73 -2.69
N SER A 342 21.34 6.60 -2.59
CA SER A 342 22.08 6.86 -1.35
C SER A 342 21.25 7.50 -0.23
N LYS A 343 20.09 8.07 -0.57
CA LYS A 343 19.15 8.71 0.36
C LYS A 343 18.09 7.76 0.88
N LEU A 344 17.93 6.58 0.26
CA LEU A 344 16.89 5.62 0.67
C LEU A 344 17.15 5.08 2.08
N ARG A 345 16.09 5.03 2.88
CA ARG A 345 16.10 4.54 4.27
C ARG A 345 14.88 3.66 4.50
N THR A 346 15.08 2.50 5.12
CA THR A 346 13.98 1.65 5.56
C THR A 346 13.19 2.33 6.68
N LEU A 347 11.95 1.91 6.86
CA LEU A 347 11.15 2.32 8.02
C LEU A 347 11.72 1.72 9.30
N PRO A 348 11.40 2.31 10.46
CA PRO A 348 11.73 1.70 11.74
C PRO A 348 11.27 0.25 11.83
N HIS A 349 12.00 -0.57 12.60
CA HIS A 349 11.68 -1.97 12.86
C HIS A 349 11.81 -2.92 11.64
N ARG A 350 12.50 -2.50 10.57
CA ARG A 350 12.74 -3.29 9.37
C ARG A 350 14.24 -3.32 9.07
N MET A 351 14.91 -4.37 9.55
CA MET A 351 16.38 -4.52 9.46
C MET A 351 17.11 -3.25 9.90
N GLN A 352 16.59 -2.58 10.94
CA GLN A 352 17.06 -1.28 11.38
C GLN A 352 18.21 -1.44 12.37
N VAL A 353 19.39 -0.91 12.06
CA VAL A 353 20.45 -0.76 13.07
C VAL A 353 20.00 0.27 14.11
N VAL A 354 19.73 -0.18 15.34
CA VAL A 354 19.26 0.68 16.45
C VAL A 354 20.39 1.15 17.35
N ARG A 355 21.47 0.37 17.44
CA ARG A 355 22.65 0.70 18.26
C ARG A 355 23.87 -0.07 17.78
N VAL A 356 25.05 0.54 17.88
CA VAL A 356 26.33 -0.17 18.00
C VAL A 356 26.85 0.16 19.38
N ASP A 357 27.12 -0.84 20.22
CA ASP A 357 27.63 -0.61 21.57
C ASP A 357 29.16 -0.52 21.62
N ASN A 358 29.70 -0.31 22.82
CA ASN A 358 31.14 -0.11 23.02
C ASN A 358 31.97 -1.38 22.76
N ASP A 359 31.32 -2.54 22.73
CA ASP A 359 31.92 -3.83 22.40
C ASP A 359 31.74 -4.16 20.90
N GLU A 360 31.39 -3.15 20.09
CA GLU A 360 31.15 -3.23 18.64
C GLU A 360 29.98 -4.16 18.25
N ILE A 361 29.08 -4.48 19.17
CA ILE A 361 27.90 -5.30 18.88
C ILE A 361 26.86 -4.43 18.18
N THR A 362 26.46 -4.86 16.98
CA THR A 362 25.40 -4.21 16.20
C THR A 362 24.05 -4.79 16.57
N TRP A 363 23.18 -3.95 17.14
CA TRP A 363 21.80 -4.27 17.49
C TRP A 363 20.89 -3.92 16.32
N VAL A 364 20.18 -4.92 15.78
CA VAL A 364 19.25 -4.77 14.66
C VAL A 364 17.83 -5.08 15.09
N ASP A 365 16.91 -4.13 14.86
CA ASP A 365 15.48 -4.29 15.07
C ASP A 365 14.79 -4.68 13.76
N ASP A 366 14.26 -5.90 13.74
CA ASP A 366 13.40 -6.42 12.67
C ASP A 366 12.05 -6.92 13.20
N SER A 367 11.50 -6.25 14.22
CA SER A 367 10.22 -6.65 14.86
C SER A 367 9.00 -6.61 13.93
N LYS A 368 9.14 -6.12 12.69
CA LYS A 368 8.12 -6.27 11.64
C LYS A 368 8.16 -7.60 10.87
N ALA A 369 9.14 -8.47 11.12
CA ALA A 369 9.14 -9.85 10.64
C ALA A 369 8.14 -10.71 11.43
N THR A 370 6.85 -10.57 11.10
CA THR A 370 5.72 -11.22 11.80
C THR A 370 5.27 -12.54 11.16
N ASN A 371 6.04 -13.07 10.20
CA ASN A 371 5.83 -14.38 9.58
C ASN A 371 7.17 -15.05 9.27
N VAL A 372 7.15 -16.37 9.09
CA VAL A 372 8.36 -17.19 8.88
C VAL A 372 9.20 -16.70 7.70
N GLU A 373 8.54 -16.35 6.59
CA GLU A 373 9.21 -15.90 5.37
C GLU A 373 9.94 -14.56 5.56
N ALA A 374 9.37 -13.64 6.35
CA ALA A 374 10.01 -12.37 6.65
C ALA A 374 11.29 -12.59 7.48
N THR A 375 11.23 -13.46 8.48
CA THR A 375 12.40 -13.86 9.27
C THR A 375 13.45 -14.54 8.39
N TYR A 376 13.04 -15.46 7.51
CA TYR A 376 13.92 -16.12 6.55
C TYR A 376 14.64 -15.10 5.65
N SER A 377 13.89 -14.16 5.06
CA SER A 377 14.42 -13.10 4.19
C SER A 377 15.41 -12.16 4.90
N GLY A 378 15.19 -11.90 6.20
CA GLY A 378 16.12 -11.15 7.04
C GLY A 378 17.41 -11.93 7.29
N LEU A 379 17.28 -13.21 7.65
CA LEU A 379 18.38 -14.13 7.93
C LEU A 379 19.34 -14.29 6.75
N ILE A 380 18.83 -14.67 5.59
CA ILE A 380 19.67 -14.86 4.39
C ILE A 380 20.27 -13.54 3.86
N GLY A 381 19.75 -12.40 4.34
CA GLY A 381 20.24 -11.07 4.01
C GLY A 381 21.48 -10.65 4.80
N PHE A 382 21.85 -11.39 5.85
CA PHE A 382 23.05 -11.11 6.66
C PHE A 382 24.23 -11.96 6.20
N GLU A 383 25.36 -11.30 5.90
CA GLU A 383 26.62 -11.97 5.62
C GLU A 383 27.38 -12.38 6.90
N GLN A 384 27.05 -11.74 8.04
CA GLN A 384 27.72 -11.95 9.32
C GLN A 384 26.94 -12.90 10.22
N LYS A 385 27.65 -13.68 11.04
CA LYS A 385 27.02 -14.50 12.08
C LYS A 385 26.28 -13.60 13.08
N SER A 386 25.08 -14.02 13.50
CA SER A 386 24.20 -13.21 14.35
C SER A 386 23.60 -14.04 15.48
N VAL A 387 23.15 -13.36 16.54
CA VAL A 387 22.31 -13.94 17.59
C VAL A 387 20.89 -13.44 17.39
N LEU A 388 19.96 -14.36 17.15
CA LEU A 388 18.55 -14.06 16.90
C LEU A 388 17.71 -14.18 18.16
N LEU A 389 16.69 -13.32 18.24
CA LEU A 389 15.62 -13.42 19.23
C LEU A 389 14.34 -13.82 18.48
N LEU A 390 13.86 -15.04 18.70
CA LEU A 390 12.66 -15.58 18.04
C LEU A 390 11.59 -15.88 19.08
N GLY A 391 10.35 -15.46 18.82
CA GLY A 391 9.23 -15.72 19.72
C GLY A 391 7.95 -14.98 19.32
N GLY A 392 6.84 -15.30 20.00
CA GLY A 392 5.52 -14.70 19.81
C GLY A 392 4.47 -15.66 19.25
N LEU A 393 3.28 -15.12 18.94
CA LEU A 393 2.14 -15.91 18.46
C LEU A 393 2.33 -16.31 16.99
N ALA A 394 2.44 -17.61 16.71
CA ALA A 394 2.50 -18.12 15.35
C ALA A 394 1.15 -17.97 14.64
N LYS A 395 1.19 -17.60 13.35
CA LYS A 395 0.01 -17.64 12.48
C LYS A 395 -0.20 -19.08 12.03
N GLU A 396 -1.32 -19.70 12.40
CA GLU A 396 -1.61 -21.11 12.08
C GLU A 396 -1.77 -21.34 10.57
N VAL A 397 -1.05 -22.32 10.02
CA VAL A 397 -1.33 -22.87 8.69
C VAL A 397 -2.11 -24.17 8.89
N LYS A 398 -3.45 -24.08 8.92
CA LYS A 398 -4.36 -25.21 9.20
C LYS A 398 -4.18 -26.44 8.29
N THR A 399 -3.45 -26.32 7.19
CA THR A 399 -3.29 -27.34 6.17
C THR A 399 -1.97 -28.12 6.23
N LYS A 400 -1.05 -27.79 7.14
CA LYS A 400 0.18 -28.57 7.37
C LYS A 400 0.30 -28.94 8.84
N ALA A 401 0.84 -30.14 9.13
CA ALA A 401 1.20 -30.57 10.49
C ALA A 401 2.36 -29.75 11.11
N SER A 402 2.66 -28.59 10.54
CA SER A 402 3.84 -27.77 10.76
C SER A 402 3.47 -26.30 10.49
N ASN A 403 3.93 -25.42 11.38
CA ASN A 403 3.76 -23.96 11.25
C ASN A 403 4.80 -23.33 10.29
N GLY A 404 5.56 -24.14 9.54
CA GLY A 404 6.52 -23.71 8.53
C GLY A 404 7.89 -23.29 9.05
N PHE A 405 8.10 -23.28 10.37
CA PHE A 405 9.37 -22.87 10.99
C PHE A 405 10.57 -23.75 10.60
N GLU A 406 10.35 -24.94 10.02
CA GLU A 406 11.40 -25.81 9.48
C GLU A 406 12.23 -25.10 8.40
N GLN A 407 11.64 -24.13 7.69
CA GLN A 407 12.35 -23.30 6.72
C GLN A 407 13.48 -22.47 7.34
N LEU A 408 13.42 -22.21 8.65
CA LEU A 408 14.46 -21.47 9.36
C LEU A 408 15.62 -22.37 9.79
N VAL A 409 15.48 -23.71 9.76
CA VAL A 409 16.50 -24.63 10.28
C VAL A 409 17.82 -24.48 9.55
N GLU A 410 17.81 -24.45 8.22
CA GLU A 410 19.04 -24.32 7.43
C GLU A 410 19.75 -22.97 7.64
N PRO A 411 19.08 -21.81 7.53
CA PRO A 411 19.70 -20.53 7.89
C PRO A 411 20.25 -20.52 9.32
N LEU A 412 19.50 -21.07 10.28
CA LEU A 412 19.91 -21.10 11.68
C LEU A 412 21.14 -22.00 11.96
N GLN A 413 21.59 -22.84 11.03
CA GLN A 413 22.89 -23.53 11.17
C GLN A 413 24.07 -22.55 11.15
N HIS A 414 23.90 -21.38 10.52
CA HIS A 414 24.93 -20.36 10.36
C HIS A 414 24.85 -19.25 11.42
N HIS A 415 23.75 -19.20 12.19
CA HIS A 415 23.49 -18.21 13.24
C HIS A 415 23.26 -18.91 14.59
N ARG A 416 23.14 -18.13 15.67
CA ARG A 416 22.64 -18.62 16.97
C ARG A 416 21.26 -18.03 17.21
N ALA A 417 20.38 -18.74 17.92
CA ALA A 417 19.06 -18.21 18.26
C ALA A 417 18.72 -18.47 19.73
N VAL A 418 18.05 -17.51 20.33
CA VAL A 418 17.29 -17.64 21.58
C VAL A 418 15.82 -17.71 21.19
N ILE A 419 15.16 -18.80 21.55
CA ILE A 419 13.73 -19.01 21.27
C ILE A 419 12.97 -18.84 22.58
N THR A 420 11.99 -17.95 22.60
CA THR A 420 11.10 -17.75 23.74
C THR A 420 9.74 -18.39 23.45
N GLU A 421 9.33 -19.34 24.28
CA GLU A 421 7.99 -19.91 24.23
C GLU A 421 6.99 -18.97 24.93
N GLN A 422 5.82 -18.75 24.31
CA GLN A 422 4.64 -18.13 24.92
C GLN A 422 3.42 -18.99 24.65
#